data_AF-A0A7D7VJ48-F1
#
_entry.id   AF-A0A7D7VJ48-F1
#
_cell.length_a   1.000
_cell.length_b   1.000
_cell.length_c   1.000
_cell.angle_alpha   90.00
_cell.angle_beta   90.00
_cell.angle_gamma   90.00
#
_symmetry.space_group_name_H-M   'P 1'
#
loop_
_entity.id
_entity.type
_entity.pdbx_description
1 polymer ?
#
loop_
_entity_poly.entity_id
_entity_poly.type
_entity_poly.pdbx_seq_one_letter_code
_entity_poly.pdbx_strand_id
1 'polypeptide(L)'
;MDFDPQAIDTHVAMRDGLPSAIRPTLLEETQSDWSAHPRFAGKAQFFMKIHRQLLDGADWLAATAEALLEAPESMLKDHDISAGLIGQTGRLLSFAHGHHEIEVSEVSAYGSN
;
A
#
# COMPACT_ATOMS: atom_id res chain seq x y z
N MET A 1 -8.41 24.05 -16.69
CA MET A 1 -8.17 22.71 -17.28
C MET A 1 -8.81 21.76 -16.30
N ASP A 2 -9.99 21.24 -16.64
CA ASP A 2 -10.68 20.27 -15.79
C ASP A 2 -9.97 18.93 -15.99
N PHE A 3 -9.33 18.46 -14.92
CA PHE A 3 -8.76 17.12 -14.87
C PHE A 3 -9.92 16.16 -14.63
N ASP A 4 -10.25 15.34 -15.63
CA ASP A 4 -11.15 14.20 -15.45
C ASP A 4 -10.29 12.97 -15.10
N PRO A 5 -10.22 12.58 -13.82
CA PRO A 5 -9.46 11.40 -13.40
C PRO A 5 -9.98 10.10 -14.03
N GLN A 6 -11.21 10.06 -14.56
CA GLN A 6 -11.75 8.88 -15.23
C GLN A 6 -11.37 8.78 -16.71
N ALA A 7 -10.81 9.85 -17.30
CA ALA A 7 -10.35 9.85 -18.68
C ALA A 7 -8.95 9.23 -18.84
N ILE A 8 -8.26 8.92 -17.74
CA ILE A 8 -6.96 8.23 -17.77
C ILE A 8 -7.21 6.73 -17.88
N ASP A 9 -6.79 6.14 -18.99
CA ASP A 9 -6.73 4.69 -19.11
C ASP A 9 -5.65 4.16 -18.14
N THR A 10 -6.09 3.54 -17.05
CA THR A 10 -5.23 2.96 -16.01
C THR A 10 -5.01 1.46 -16.20
N HIS A 11 -5.31 0.90 -17.38
CA HIS A 11 -5.23 -0.53 -17.61
C HIS A 11 -3.81 -1.06 -17.38
N VAL A 12 -3.68 -2.15 -16.59
CA VAL A 12 -2.39 -2.65 -16.12
C VAL A 12 -1.48 -3.11 -17.27
N ALA A 13 -2.06 -3.48 -18.41
CA ALA A 13 -1.33 -3.88 -19.62
C ALA A 13 -0.52 -2.74 -20.24
N MET A 14 -0.88 -1.48 -19.97
CA MET A 14 -0.20 -0.30 -20.48
C MET A 14 1.04 0.11 -19.67
N ARG A 15 1.36 -0.60 -18.58
CA ARG A 15 2.53 -0.27 -17.75
C ARG A 15 3.81 -0.72 -18.46
N ASP A 16 4.71 0.23 -18.73
CA ASP A 16 6.00 -0.02 -19.40
C ASP A 16 6.89 -1.02 -18.64
N GLY A 17 6.81 -1.01 -17.31
CA GLY A 17 7.60 -1.89 -16.44
C GLY A 17 7.07 -3.32 -16.27
N LEU A 18 5.98 -3.70 -16.94
CA LEU A 18 5.37 -5.02 -16.73
C LEU A 18 6.20 -6.13 -17.41
N PRO A 19 6.77 -7.10 -16.65
CA PRO A 19 7.58 -8.17 -17.23
C PRO A 19 6.79 -9.01 -18.24
N SER A 20 7.43 -9.41 -19.34
CA SER A 20 6.79 -10.20 -20.40
C SER A 20 6.21 -11.53 -19.89
N ALA A 21 6.82 -12.13 -18.86
CA ALA A 21 6.32 -13.35 -18.22
C ALA A 21 5.00 -13.16 -17.45
N ILE A 22 4.68 -11.93 -17.04
CA ILE A 22 3.46 -11.60 -16.28
C ILE A 22 2.32 -11.17 -17.22
N ARG A 23 2.62 -10.64 -18.41
CA ARG A 23 1.59 -10.20 -19.38
C ARG A 23 0.53 -11.28 -19.69
N PRO A 24 0.88 -12.57 -19.89
CA PRO A 24 -0.11 -13.62 -20.15
C PRO A 24 -0.95 -14.01 -18.93
N THR A 25 -0.55 -13.60 -17.72
CA THR A 25 -1.26 -13.92 -16.47
C THR A 25 -2.23 -12.82 -16.05
N LEU A 26 -2.25 -11.69 -16.76
CA LEU A 26 -3.21 -10.62 -16.55
C LEU A 26 -4.63 -11.12 -16.80
N LEU A 27 -5.54 -10.73 -15.92
CA LEU A 27 -6.97 -10.98 -16.05
C LEU A 27 -7.64 -9.66 -16.45
N GLU A 28 -8.49 -9.70 -17.48
CA GLU A 28 -9.36 -8.58 -17.81
C GLU A 28 -10.57 -8.58 -16.89
N GLU A 29 -10.35 -8.11 -15.67
CA GLU A 29 -11.37 -8.00 -14.64
C GLU A 29 -11.33 -6.62 -14.01
N THR A 30 -12.52 -6.10 -13.67
CA THR A 30 -12.60 -4.83 -12.94
C THR A 30 -12.07 -5.02 -11.52
N GLN A 31 -11.64 -3.93 -10.88
CA GLN A 31 -11.20 -3.97 -9.49
C GLN A 31 -12.28 -4.53 -8.54
N SER A 32 -13.57 -4.26 -8.81
CA SER A 32 -14.67 -4.81 -8.02
C SER A 32 -14.79 -6.32 -8.15
N ASP A 33 -14.48 -6.87 -9.33
CA ASP A 33 -14.63 -8.30 -9.61
C ASP A 33 -13.47 -9.13 -9.04
N TRP A 34 -12.29 -8.51 -8.87
CA TRP A 34 -11.09 -9.19 -8.34
C TRP A 34 -11.36 -9.89 -7.00
N SER A 35 -12.08 -9.22 -6.09
CA SER A 35 -12.33 -9.79 -4.76
C SER A 35 -13.19 -11.06 -4.79
N ALA A 36 -14.00 -11.23 -5.84
CA ALA A 36 -14.85 -12.39 -6.07
C ALA A 36 -14.19 -13.48 -6.93
N HIS A 37 -13.04 -13.18 -7.56
CA HIS A 37 -12.38 -14.10 -8.47
C HIS A 37 -11.80 -15.33 -7.72
N PRO A 38 -11.97 -16.57 -8.22
CA PRO A 38 -11.49 -17.77 -7.52
C PRO A 38 -9.99 -17.80 -7.22
N ARG A 39 -9.17 -17.10 -8.03
CA ARG A 39 -7.70 -17.00 -7.84
C ARG A 39 -7.29 -15.87 -6.88
N PHE A 40 -8.23 -15.06 -6.40
CA PHE A 40 -7.94 -14.00 -5.43
C PHE A 40 -7.65 -14.55 -4.04
N ALA A 41 -8.21 -15.71 -3.69
CA ALA A 41 -7.96 -16.36 -2.42
C ALA A 41 -6.46 -16.72 -2.23
N GLY A 42 -6.03 -16.83 -0.97
CA GLY A 42 -4.66 -17.19 -0.62
C GLY A 42 -3.70 -16.01 -0.74
N LYS A 43 -2.64 -16.14 -1.57
CA LYS A 43 -1.55 -15.15 -1.62
C LYS A 43 -2.00 -13.77 -2.09
N ALA A 44 -2.84 -13.68 -3.13
CA ALA A 44 -3.29 -12.39 -3.64
C ALA A 44 -4.08 -11.60 -2.58
N GLN A 45 -5.06 -12.24 -1.93
CA GLN A 45 -5.81 -11.65 -0.81
C GLN A 45 -4.89 -11.28 0.36
N PHE A 46 -3.92 -12.13 0.71
CA PHE A 46 -2.95 -11.86 1.77
C PHE A 46 -2.15 -10.58 1.52
N PHE A 47 -1.53 -10.44 0.34
CA PHE A 47 -0.75 -9.25 0.00
C PHE A 47 -1.63 -8.01 -0.16
N MET A 48 -2.82 -8.13 -0.75
CA MET A 48 -3.76 -7.00 -0.85
C MET A 48 -4.21 -6.48 0.52
N LYS A 49 -4.38 -7.38 1.50
CA LYS A 49 -4.69 -6.97 2.87
C LYS A 49 -3.54 -6.17 3.49
N ILE A 50 -2.30 -6.63 3.32
CA ILE A 50 -1.11 -5.93 3.82
C ILE A 50 -0.98 -4.55 3.19
N HIS A 51 -1.11 -4.46 1.86
CA HIS A 51 -1.07 -3.17 1.15
C HIS A 51 -2.16 -2.21 1.63
N ARG A 52 -3.39 -2.70 1.88
CA ARG A 52 -4.45 -1.86 2.44
C ARG A 52 -4.06 -1.32 3.82
N GLN A 53 -3.54 -2.17 4.70
CA GLN A 53 -3.09 -1.73 6.04
C GLN A 53 -1.95 -0.70 5.98
N LEU A 54 -1.05 -0.81 4.99
CA LEU A 54 0.01 0.17 4.76
C LEU A 54 -0.54 1.51 4.27
N LEU A 55 -1.50 1.49 3.33
CA LEU A 55 -2.18 2.69 2.84
C LEU A 55 -2.95 3.39 3.97
N ASP A 56 -3.75 2.64 4.74
CA ASP A 56 -4.52 3.19 5.86
C ASP A 56 -3.59 3.82 6.91
N GLY A 57 -2.42 3.22 7.15
CA GLY A 57 -1.39 3.77 8.05
C GLY A 57 -0.73 5.04 7.51
N ALA A 58 -0.50 5.11 6.19
CA ALA A 58 0.04 6.31 5.54
C ALA A 58 -0.97 7.46 5.56
N ASP A 59 -2.24 7.19 5.27
CA ASP A 59 -3.34 8.16 5.35
C ASP A 59 -3.47 8.72 6.76
N TRP A 60 -3.41 7.86 7.77
CA TRP A 60 -3.39 8.26 9.18
C TRP A 60 -2.20 9.18 9.51
N LEU A 61 -1.00 8.84 9.02
CA LEU A 61 0.20 9.64 9.26
C LEU A 61 0.10 11.02 8.62
N ALA A 62 -0.39 11.09 7.38
CA ALA A 62 -0.61 12.34 6.67
C ALA A 62 -1.61 13.24 7.41
N ALA A 63 -2.78 12.71 7.77
CA ALA A 63 -3.79 13.45 8.51
C ALA A 63 -3.28 13.92 9.90
N THR A 64 -2.49 13.09 10.57
CA THR A 64 -1.89 13.45 11.87
C THR A 64 -0.84 14.55 11.73
N ALA A 65 0.00 14.48 10.70
CA ALA A 65 1.00 15.51 10.42
C ALA A 65 0.34 16.86 10.07
N GLU A 66 -0.71 16.84 9.25
CA GLU A 66 -1.51 18.03 8.94
C GLU A 66 -2.13 18.62 10.21
N ALA A 67 -2.74 17.80 11.05
CA ALA A 67 -3.32 18.25 12.32
C ALA A 67 -2.28 18.88 13.27
N LEU A 68 -1.04 18.37 13.28
CA LEU A 68 0.05 18.93 14.07
C LEU A 68 0.54 20.28 13.55
N LEU A 69 0.53 20.50 12.23
CA LEU A 69 0.89 21.79 11.63
C LEU A 69 -0.13 22.88 11.97
N GLU A 70 -1.40 22.52 12.11
CA GLU A 70 -2.49 23.41 12.50
C GLU A 70 -2.65 23.56 14.03
N ALA A 71 -1.94 22.73 14.81
CA ALA A 71 -2.09 22.73 16.27
C ALA A 71 -1.39 23.94 16.92
N PRO A 72 -1.99 24.52 17.99
CA PRO A 72 -1.33 25.56 18.76
C PRO A 72 -0.08 25.02 19.47
N GLU A 73 0.96 25.86 19.63
CA GLU A 73 2.25 25.48 20.23
C GLU A 73 2.12 24.86 21.64
N SER A 74 1.08 25.23 22.39
CA SER A 74 0.78 24.65 23.71
C SER A 74 0.47 23.15 23.63
N MET A 75 -0.09 22.68 22.53
CA MET A 75 -0.43 21.27 22.29
C MET A 75 0.78 20.48 21.81
N LEU A 76 1.73 21.12 21.12
CA LEU A 76 2.98 20.48 20.68
C LEU A 76 3.94 20.13 21.85
N LYS A 77 3.75 20.79 23.00
CA LYS A 77 4.48 20.49 24.24
C LYS A 77 3.89 19.31 25.01
N ASP A 78 2.77 18.75 24.53
CA ASP A 78 2.17 17.56 25.11
C ASP A 78 2.98 16.32 24.74
N HIS A 79 3.60 15.71 25.76
CA HIS A 79 4.44 14.54 25.62
C HIS A 79 3.67 13.30 25.17
N ASP A 80 2.36 13.23 25.46
CA ASP A 80 1.52 12.07 25.12
C ASP A 80 1.22 12.03 23.62
N ILE A 81 1.04 13.19 22.98
CA ILE A 81 0.87 13.30 21.52
C ILE A 81 2.13 12.84 20.80
N SER A 82 3.30 13.31 21.25
CA SER A 82 4.59 12.94 20.66
C SER A 82 4.89 11.44 20.83
N ALA A 83 4.65 10.87 22.02
CA ALA A 83 4.86 9.45 22.28
C ALA A 83 3.91 8.56 21.46
N GLY A 84 2.64 8.97 21.33
CA GLY A 84 1.64 8.27 20.51
C GLY A 84 2.03 8.22 19.04
N LEU A 85 2.48 9.35 18.48
CA LEU A 85 2.95 9.44 17.10
C LEU A 85 4.17 8.54 16.86
N ILE A 86 5.20 8.63 17.70
CA ILE A 86 6.41 7.80 17.59
C ILE A 86 6.04 6.30 17.63
N GLY A 87 5.17 5.90 18.57
CA GLY A 87 4.75 4.52 18.73
C GLY A 87 3.93 3.97 17.56
N GLN A 88 3.06 4.77 16.94
CA GLN A 88 2.30 4.33 15.77
C GLN A 88 3.17 4.30 14.50
N THR A 89 3.99 5.32 14.27
CA THR A 89 4.92 5.35 13.12
C THR A 89 5.94 4.21 13.19
N GLY A 90 6.46 3.89 14.37
CA GLY A 90 7.36 2.75 14.57
C GLY A 90 6.71 1.41 14.19
N ARG A 91 5.44 1.20 14.58
CA ARG A 91 4.68 0.00 14.22
C ARG A 91 4.45 -0.10 12.72
N LEU A 92 4.09 1.01 12.07
CA LEU A 92 3.90 1.07 10.62
C LEU A 92 5.20 0.70 9.87
N LEU A 93 6.34 1.27 10.31
CA LEU A 93 7.64 0.99 9.72
C LEU A 93 8.06 -0.47 9.90
N SER A 94 7.91 -1.03 11.10
CA SER A 94 8.20 -2.45 11.34
C SER A 94 7.32 -3.37 10.49
N PHE A 95 6.03 -3.02 10.33
CA PHE A 95 5.11 -3.77 9.49
C PHE A 95 5.51 -3.71 8.00
N ALA A 96 5.88 -2.54 7.50
CA ALA A 96 6.36 -2.35 6.12
C ALA A 96 7.64 -3.14 5.83
N HIS A 97 8.61 -3.12 6.75
CA HIS A 97 9.83 -3.92 6.61
C HIS A 97 9.53 -5.42 6.57
N GLY A 98 8.71 -5.92 7.51
CA GLY A 98 8.35 -7.34 7.53
C GLY A 98 7.60 -7.80 6.27
N HIS A 99 6.77 -6.93 5.68
CA HIS A 99 6.14 -7.18 4.39
C HIS A 99 7.16 -7.34 3.26
N HIS A 100 8.11 -6.42 3.14
CA HIS A 100 9.14 -6.52 2.09
C HIS A 100 10.07 -7.72 2.30
N GLU A 101 10.37 -8.12 3.54
CA GLU A 101 11.13 -9.34 3.82
C GLU A 101 10.42 -10.61 3.29
N ILE A 102 9.09 -10.67 3.43
CA ILE A 102 8.28 -11.76 2.86
C ILE A 102 8.40 -11.75 1.33
N GLU A 103 8.27 -10.60 0.69
CA GLU A 103 8.36 -10.50 -0.78
C GLU A 103 9.75 -10.89 -1.32
N VAL A 104 10.84 -10.44 -0.67
CA VAL A 104 12.21 -10.77 -1.08
C VAL A 104 12.49 -12.26 -0.94
N SER A 105 12.01 -12.88 0.14
CA SER A 105 12.18 -14.33 0.35
C SER A 105 11.35 -15.17 -0.64
N GLU A 106 10.17 -14.69 -1.07
CA GLU A 106 9.37 -15.36 -2.10
C GLU A 106 9.92 -15.16 -3.53
N VAL A 107 10.48 -13.99 -3.86
CA VAL A 107 11.06 -13.72 -5.19
C VAL A 107 12.35 -14.53 -5.43
N SER A 108 13.17 -14.73 -4.40
CA SER A 108 14.41 -15.51 -4.48
C SER A 108 14.17 -16.99 -4.84
N ALA A 109 13.03 -17.55 -4.44
CA ALA A 109 12.66 -18.94 -4.74
C ALA A 109 12.38 -19.22 -6.23
N TYR A 110 12.15 -18.19 -7.06
CA TYR A 110 11.89 -18.32 -8.49
C TYR A 110 13.10 -17.98 -9.39
N GLY A 111 14.25 -17.62 -8.79
CA GLY A 111 15.45 -17.17 -9.49
C GLY A 111 16.52 -18.24 -9.75
N SER A 112 16.18 -19.53 -9.63
CA SER A 112 17.11 -20.64 -9.91
C SER A 112 16.48 -21.61 -10.90
N ASN A 113 16.70 -21.35 -12.19
CA ASN A 113 16.75 -22.33 -13.28
C ASN A 113 17.50 -21.73 -14.47
#